data_AF-A2ECV8-F1
#
_entry.id   AF-A2ECV8-F1
#
_cell.length_a   1.000
_cell.length_b   1.000
_cell.length_c   1.000
_cell.angle_alpha   90.00
_cell.angle_beta   90.00
_cell.angle_gamma   90.00
#
_symmetry.space_group_name_H-M   'P 1'
#
loop_
_entity.id
_entity.type
_entity.pdbx_description
1 polymer ?
#
loop_
_entity_poly.entity_id
_entity_poly.type
_entity_poly.pdbx_seq_one_letter_code
_entity_poly.pdbx_strand_id
1 'polypeptide(L)'
;MKEKEILNLYSTESPLYYIEWDKVNDLKSKFPNLDINREIKNITPLDCSIKYGSELCFNYLKNLGAKYAKYSEKYAVQGGNKIIFMQMIEEGKSFDNMINTALDYRNYEIAEYLQSNLGQTFDSIAESMHFGNYHIASYLLTNGEDINKIYNFFLFIFNIVL
;
A
#
# COMPACT_ATOMS: atom_id res chain seq x y z
N MET A 1 -25.95 -16.28 6.66
CA MET A 1 -24.87 -15.36 6.27
C MET A 1 -25.54 -14.18 5.58
N LYS A 2 -25.59 -13.02 6.24
CA LYS A 2 -26.22 -11.80 5.69
C LYS A 2 -25.22 -11.16 4.72
N GLU A 3 -25.65 -10.62 3.59
CA GLU A 3 -24.78 -10.05 2.52
C GLU A 3 -23.64 -9.14 3.03
N LYS A 4 -23.86 -8.42 4.15
CA LYS A 4 -22.84 -7.60 4.82
C LYS A 4 -21.62 -8.40 5.31
N GLU A 5 -21.77 -9.67 5.71
CA GLU A 5 -20.66 -10.52 6.13
C GLU A 5 -19.79 -10.99 4.95
N ILE A 6 -20.34 -10.96 3.73
CA ILE A 6 -19.62 -11.37 2.50
C ILE A 6 -18.79 -10.20 1.96
N LEU A 7 -19.24 -8.96 2.19
CA LEU A 7 -18.57 -7.74 1.70
C LEU A 7 -17.43 -7.24 2.61
N ASN A 8 -17.50 -7.52 3.92
CA ASN A 8 -16.52 -6.99 4.87
C ASN A 8 -15.32 -7.92 5.02
N LEU A 9 -14.10 -7.38 4.96
CA LEU A 9 -12.89 -8.16 5.21
C LEU A 9 -12.74 -8.53 6.69
N TYR A 10 -13.23 -7.66 7.58
CA TYR A 10 -13.23 -7.86 9.02
C TYR A 10 -14.64 -7.98 9.60
N SER A 11 -14.78 -8.81 10.63
CA SER A 11 -16.03 -8.92 11.40
C SER A 11 -16.34 -7.59 12.10
N THR A 12 -17.62 -7.24 12.24
CA THR A 12 -18.08 -6.06 12.99
C THR A 12 -17.74 -6.11 14.48
N GLU A 13 -17.31 -7.27 14.99
CA GLU A 13 -16.80 -7.44 16.36
C GLU A 13 -15.28 -7.17 16.46
N SER A 14 -14.61 -6.90 15.34
CA SER A 14 -13.19 -6.56 15.29
C SER A 14 -13.00 -5.04 15.24
N PRO A 15 -12.02 -4.46 15.95
CA PRO A 15 -11.65 -3.05 15.78
C PRO A 15 -11.20 -2.75 14.34
N LEU A 16 -10.62 -3.74 13.63
CA LEU A 16 -10.15 -3.57 12.25
C LEU A 16 -11.27 -3.24 11.27
N TYR A 17 -12.50 -3.69 11.52
CA TYR A 17 -13.66 -3.29 10.70
C TYR A 17 -13.90 -1.78 10.79
N TYR A 18 -13.87 -1.21 11.99
CA TYR A 18 -14.09 0.22 12.17
C TYR A 18 -12.94 1.04 11.61
N ILE A 19 -11.72 0.50 11.66
CA ILE A 19 -10.56 1.13 11.04
C ILE A 19 -10.70 1.12 9.52
N GLU A 20 -10.95 -0.04 8.89
CA GLU A 20 -11.15 -0.19 7.44
C GLU A 20 -12.18 0.82 6.89
N TRP A 21 -13.29 1.02 7.61
CA TRP A 21 -14.35 1.95 7.23
C TRP A 21 -14.16 3.39 7.74
N ASP A 22 -13.00 3.70 8.33
CA ASP A 22 -12.63 4.99 8.94
C ASP A 22 -13.62 5.56 9.98
N LYS A 23 -14.27 4.66 10.74
CA LYS A 23 -15.28 4.98 11.76
C LYS A 23 -14.66 5.22 13.13
N VAL A 24 -13.84 6.26 13.25
CA VAL A 24 -13.07 6.56 14.47
C VAL A 24 -13.93 6.70 15.74
N ASN A 25 -15.13 7.27 15.65
CA ASN A 25 -16.01 7.45 16.81
C ASN A 25 -16.58 6.13 17.32
N ASP A 26 -16.96 5.23 16.40
CA ASP A 26 -17.43 3.90 16.75
C ASP A 26 -16.29 3.04 17.32
N LEU A 27 -15.08 3.15 16.74
CA LEU A 27 -13.88 2.49 17.24
C LEU A 27 -13.61 2.88 18.70
N LYS A 28 -13.61 4.19 19.01
CA LYS A 28 -13.43 4.72 20.37
C LYS A 28 -14.48 4.21 21.34
N SER A 29 -15.75 4.23 20.93
CA SER A 29 -16.89 3.84 21.77
C SER A 29 -16.88 2.34 22.08
N LYS A 30 -16.60 1.49 21.09
CA LYS A 30 -16.68 0.03 21.23
C LYS A 30 -15.41 -0.61 21.77
N PHE A 31 -14.25 0.00 21.52
CA PHE A 31 -12.94 -0.54 21.93
C PHE A 31 -12.13 0.52 22.71
N PRO A 32 -12.62 0.99 23.87
CA PRO A 32 -11.94 2.04 24.65
C PRO A 32 -10.57 1.60 25.18
N ASN A 33 -10.36 0.29 25.36
CA ASN A 33 -9.11 -0.30 25.83
C ASN A 33 -8.37 -1.05 24.71
N LEU A 34 -8.49 -0.58 23.46
CA LEU A 34 -7.78 -1.18 22.33
C LEU A 34 -6.27 -1.16 22.57
N ASP A 35 -5.65 -2.33 22.56
CA ASP A 35 -4.19 -2.44 22.50
C ASP A 35 -3.72 -2.07 21.08
N ILE A 36 -3.25 -0.82 20.93
CA ILE A 36 -2.89 -0.22 19.64
C ILE A 36 -1.64 -0.83 19.00
N ASN A 37 -0.81 -1.54 19.77
CA ASN A 37 0.45 -2.13 19.29
C ASN A 37 0.32 -3.62 19.01
N ARG A 38 -0.75 -4.27 19.49
CA ARG A 38 -1.00 -5.68 19.25
C ARG A 38 -1.53 -5.91 17.85
N GLU A 39 -0.92 -6.86 17.14
CA GLU A 39 -1.44 -7.32 15.86
C GLU A 39 -2.75 -8.09 16.03
N ILE A 40 -3.68 -7.81 15.12
CA ILE A 40 -4.97 -8.49 15.00
C ILE A 40 -4.99 -9.06 13.59
N LYS A 41 -5.07 -10.39 13.45
CA LYS A 41 -4.94 -11.07 12.13
C LYS A 41 -3.68 -10.63 11.35
N ASN A 42 -2.52 -10.54 12.03
CA ASN A 42 -1.20 -10.20 11.46
C ASN A 42 -1.08 -8.76 10.91
N ILE A 43 -1.90 -7.82 11.40
CA ILE A 43 -1.76 -6.40 11.11
C ILE A 43 -2.02 -5.57 12.36
N THR A 44 -1.23 -4.52 12.60
CA THR A 44 -1.48 -3.59 13.70
C THR A 44 -2.68 -2.68 13.35
N PRO A 45 -3.39 -2.13 14.34
CA PRO A 45 -4.41 -1.13 14.10
C PRO A 45 -3.92 0.04 13.22
N LEU A 46 -2.70 0.52 13.45
CA LEU A 46 -2.12 1.61 12.67
C LEU A 46 -1.87 1.20 11.22
N ASP A 47 -1.24 0.03 10.98
CA ASP A 47 -1.02 -0.46 9.62
C ASP A 47 -2.32 -0.74 8.88
N CYS A 48 -3.37 -1.15 9.60
CA CYS A 48 -4.70 -1.27 9.02
C CYS A 48 -5.21 0.09 8.52
N SER A 49 -5.09 1.15 9.33
CA SER A 49 -5.51 2.49 8.91
C SER A 49 -4.70 3.01 7.72
N ILE A 50 -3.41 2.70 7.68
CA ILE A 50 -2.52 3.08 6.56
C ILE A 50 -2.95 2.34 5.29
N LYS A 51 -3.15 1.02 5.36
CA LYS A 51 -3.50 0.16 4.23
C LYS A 51 -4.82 0.54 3.56
N TYR A 52 -5.81 0.97 4.33
CA TYR A 52 -7.13 1.35 3.82
C TYR A 52 -7.30 2.86 3.63
N GLY A 53 -6.25 3.65 3.87
CA GLY A 53 -6.32 5.10 3.72
C GLY A 53 -7.25 5.79 4.74
N SER A 54 -7.47 5.17 5.90
CA SER A 54 -8.40 5.57 6.94
C SER A 54 -7.81 6.67 7.81
N GLU A 55 -7.86 7.90 7.29
CA GLU A 55 -7.15 9.07 7.83
C GLU A 55 -7.56 9.42 9.26
N LEU A 56 -8.85 9.35 9.61
CA LEU A 56 -9.32 9.70 10.95
C LEU A 56 -8.81 8.69 11.99
N CYS A 57 -8.86 7.40 11.65
CA CYS A 57 -8.32 6.33 12.49
C CYS A 57 -6.80 6.40 12.59
N PHE A 58 -6.11 6.70 11.48
CA PHE A 58 -4.66 6.89 11.45
C PHE A 58 -4.23 7.98 12.43
N ASN A 59 -4.82 9.16 12.34
CA ASN A 59 -4.53 10.29 13.21
C ASN A 59 -4.81 9.96 14.68
N TYR A 60 -5.94 9.32 14.96
CA TYR A 60 -6.28 8.88 16.32
C TYR A 60 -5.24 7.90 16.89
N LEU A 61 -4.87 6.87 16.14
CA LEU A 61 -3.92 5.85 16.59
C LEU A 61 -2.51 6.43 16.77
N LYS A 62 -2.07 7.32 15.87
CA LYS A 62 -0.82 8.08 16.01
C LYS A 62 -0.80 8.93 17.27
N ASN A 63 -1.90 9.62 17.58
CA ASN A 63 -2.02 10.42 18.80
C ASN A 63 -1.99 9.58 20.09
N LEU A 64 -2.38 8.30 20.02
CA LEU A 64 -2.21 7.35 21.12
C LEU A 64 -0.80 6.78 21.23
N GLY A 65 0.12 7.14 20.33
CA GLY A 65 1.50 6.69 20.33
C GLY A 65 1.74 5.37 19.57
N ALA A 66 0.83 4.97 18.68
CA ALA A 66 1.06 3.82 17.81
C ALA A 66 2.29 4.05 16.91
N LYS A 67 3.05 2.98 16.66
CA LYS A 67 4.28 3.01 15.87
C LYS A 67 4.08 2.31 14.54
N TYR A 68 4.78 2.80 13.51
CA TYR A 68 4.90 2.09 12.24
C TYR A 68 5.54 0.72 12.45
N ALA A 69 5.00 -0.29 11.79
CA ALA A 69 5.58 -1.62 11.74
C ALA A 69 6.39 -1.81 10.45
N LYS A 70 6.83 -3.05 10.19
CA LYS A 70 7.76 -3.38 9.09
C LYS A 70 7.20 -3.10 7.69
N TYR A 71 5.88 -3.16 7.52
CA TYR A 71 5.23 -3.06 6.21
C TYR A 71 4.41 -1.78 6.02
N SER A 72 4.49 -0.82 6.97
CA SER A 72 3.72 0.41 6.92
C SER A 72 3.91 1.18 5.62
N GLU A 73 5.15 1.29 5.14
CA GLU A 73 5.50 2.04 3.93
C GLU A 73 4.86 1.40 2.69
N LYS A 74 4.91 0.06 2.59
CA LYS A 74 4.22 -0.69 1.55
C LYS A 74 2.71 -0.45 1.63
N TYR A 75 2.13 -0.50 2.82
CA TYR A 75 0.69 -0.27 3.00
C TYR A 75 0.27 1.14 2.62
N ALA A 76 1.09 2.16 2.86
CA ALA A 76 0.76 3.54 2.47
C ALA A 76 0.71 3.69 0.95
N VAL A 77 1.66 3.05 0.26
CA VAL A 77 1.69 3.04 -1.21
C VAL A 77 0.51 2.26 -1.79
N GLN A 78 0.12 1.15 -1.16
CA GLN A 78 -1.07 0.37 -1.57
C GLN A 78 -2.38 1.11 -1.30
N GLY A 79 -2.49 1.77 -0.14
CA GLY A 79 -3.69 2.45 0.31
C GLY A 79 -3.99 3.73 -0.46
N GLY A 80 -2.98 4.35 -1.09
CA GLY A 80 -3.19 5.48 -2.00
C GLY A 80 -3.60 6.79 -1.32
N ASN A 81 -3.77 6.82 0.00
CA ASN A 81 -4.07 8.05 0.72
C ASN A 81 -2.82 8.93 0.79
N LYS A 82 -2.81 9.99 -0.02
CA LYS A 82 -1.70 10.94 -0.14
C LYS A 82 -1.37 11.67 1.15
N ILE A 83 -2.36 11.95 2.01
CA ILE A 83 -2.12 12.65 3.28
C ILE A 83 -1.29 11.76 4.21
N ILE A 84 -1.69 10.49 4.36
CA ILE A 84 -0.93 9.50 5.15
C ILE A 84 0.46 9.29 4.55
N PHE A 85 0.54 9.09 3.23
CA PHE A 85 1.81 8.88 2.53
C PHE A 85 2.79 10.04 2.75
N MET A 86 2.34 11.29 2.54
CA MET A 86 3.18 12.47 2.72
C MET A 86 3.58 12.67 4.19
N GLN A 87 2.67 12.46 5.13
CA GLN A 87 3.02 12.53 6.56
C GLN A 87 4.09 11.49 6.93
N MET A 88 4.04 10.28 6.38
CA MET A 88 5.09 9.28 6.61
C MET A 88 6.45 9.71 6.06
N ILE A 89 6.48 10.37 4.91
CA ILE A 89 7.71 10.97 4.35
C ILE A 89 8.26 12.07 5.28
N GLU A 90 7.40 12.98 5.73
CA GLU A 90 7.77 14.07 6.66
C GLU A 90 8.31 13.54 7.98
N GLU A 91 7.79 12.40 8.45
CA GLU A 91 8.27 11.69 9.64
C GLU A 91 9.53 10.83 9.37
N GLY A 92 10.12 10.92 8.18
CA GLY A 92 11.42 10.33 7.84
C GLY A 92 11.36 8.88 7.37
N LYS A 93 10.20 8.36 6.94
CA LYS A 93 10.12 7.03 6.33
C LYS A 93 10.67 7.04 4.91
N SER A 94 11.41 5.97 4.57
CA SER A 94 11.92 5.75 3.21
C SER A 94 10.96 4.88 2.41
N PHE A 95 10.76 5.20 1.14
CA PHE A 95 9.87 4.49 0.22
C PHE A 95 10.62 3.84 -0.94
N ASP A 96 11.82 3.32 -0.69
CA ASP A 96 12.69 2.74 -1.72
C ASP A 96 12.01 1.59 -2.49
N ASN A 97 12.15 1.60 -3.82
CA ASN A 97 11.66 0.57 -4.74
C ASN A 97 10.13 0.30 -4.65
N MET A 98 9.33 1.36 -4.49
CA MET A 98 7.87 1.27 -4.33
C MET A 98 7.08 1.70 -5.57
N ILE A 99 7.73 2.27 -6.60
CA ILE A 99 7.02 2.82 -7.77
C ILE A 99 6.15 1.80 -8.49
N ASN A 100 6.64 0.57 -8.72
CA ASN A 100 5.83 -0.50 -9.32
C ASN A 100 4.67 -0.92 -8.41
N THR A 101 4.86 -0.90 -7.07
CA THR A 101 3.76 -1.15 -6.13
C THR A 101 2.68 -0.07 -6.23
N ALA A 102 3.06 1.20 -6.42
CA ALA A 102 2.10 2.27 -6.65
C ALA A 102 1.31 2.05 -7.95
N LEU A 103 1.99 1.63 -9.04
CA LEU A 103 1.36 1.34 -10.33
C LEU A 103 0.41 0.13 -10.26
N ASP A 104 0.83 -0.97 -9.61
CA ASP A 104 0.00 -2.17 -9.40
C ASP A 104 -1.33 -1.85 -8.71
N TYR A 105 -1.30 -0.91 -7.77
CA TYR A 105 -2.47 -0.44 -7.01
C TYR A 105 -3.15 0.77 -7.65
N ARG A 106 -2.72 1.19 -8.85
CA ARG A 106 -3.25 2.33 -9.63
C ARG A 106 -3.19 3.67 -8.89
N ASN A 107 -2.25 3.81 -7.95
CA ASN A 107 -1.99 5.04 -7.21
C ASN A 107 -0.99 5.90 -7.99
N TYR A 108 -1.40 6.35 -9.18
CA TYR A 108 -0.53 7.02 -10.16
C TYR A 108 0.12 8.29 -9.60
N GLU A 109 -0.59 9.08 -8.79
CA GLU A 109 -0.01 10.28 -8.19
C GLU A 109 1.13 9.97 -7.19
N ILE A 110 1.04 8.84 -6.48
CA ILE A 110 2.16 8.36 -5.64
C ILE A 110 3.29 7.87 -6.53
N ALA A 111 3.00 7.18 -7.64
CA ALA A 111 4.02 6.75 -8.60
C ALA A 111 4.78 7.94 -9.21
N GLU A 112 4.05 8.98 -9.63
CA GLU A 112 4.61 10.24 -10.15
C GLU A 112 5.46 10.95 -9.09
N TYR A 113 5.02 10.96 -7.83
CA TYR A 113 5.81 11.49 -6.72
C TYR A 113 7.12 10.72 -6.54
N LEU A 114 7.06 9.39 -6.50
CA LEU A 114 8.21 8.50 -6.34
C LEU A 114 9.22 8.68 -7.49
N GLN A 115 8.74 8.86 -8.72
CA GLN A 115 9.58 9.14 -9.88
C GLN A 115 10.24 10.51 -9.79
N SER A 116 9.44 11.56 -9.58
CA SER A 116 9.90 12.94 -9.72
C SER A 116 10.73 13.42 -8.52
N ASN A 117 10.42 12.94 -7.31
CA ASN A 117 11.05 13.42 -6.08
C ASN A 117 12.07 12.43 -5.51
N LEU A 118 11.86 11.13 -5.73
CA LEU A 118 12.73 10.07 -5.21
C LEU A 118 13.52 9.35 -6.30
N GLY A 119 13.42 9.80 -7.56
CA GLY A 119 14.21 9.30 -8.69
C GLY A 119 13.98 7.84 -9.05
N GLN A 120 12.84 7.27 -8.61
CA GLN A 120 12.54 5.86 -8.89
C GLN A 120 12.12 5.64 -10.33
N THR A 121 12.45 4.47 -10.86
CA THR A 121 12.09 4.04 -12.22
C THR A 121 11.16 2.85 -12.16
N PHE A 122 10.12 2.84 -12.98
CA PHE A 122 9.21 1.71 -13.14
C PHE A 122 9.67 0.75 -14.24
N ASP A 123 9.03 -0.42 -14.26
CA ASP A 123 9.20 -1.45 -15.29
C ASP A 123 8.84 -0.90 -16.68
N SER A 124 9.59 -1.28 -17.71
CA SER A 124 9.29 -0.82 -19.07
C SER A 124 7.92 -1.34 -19.57
N ILE A 125 7.40 -0.77 -20.65
CA ILE A 125 6.21 -1.32 -21.33
C ILE A 125 6.44 -2.79 -21.70
N ALA A 126 7.62 -3.12 -22.25
CA ALA A 126 7.96 -4.49 -22.64
C ALA A 126 7.99 -5.46 -21.43
N GLU A 127 8.55 -5.03 -20.29
CA GLU A 127 8.58 -5.80 -19.05
C GLU A 127 7.17 -5.99 -18.48
N SER A 128 6.39 -4.92 -18.42
CA SER A 128 4.98 -4.96 -17.99
C SER A 128 4.16 -5.92 -18.85
N MET A 129 4.33 -5.89 -20.18
CA MET A 129 3.67 -6.84 -21.09
C MET A 129 4.14 -8.28 -20.87
N HIS A 130 5.44 -8.50 -20.62
CA HIS A 130 5.99 -9.83 -20.37
C HIS A 130 5.34 -10.52 -19.15
N PHE A 131 5.13 -9.78 -18.07
CA PHE A 131 4.49 -10.28 -16.85
C PHE A 131 2.95 -10.21 -16.86
N GLY A 132 2.34 -9.76 -17.96
CA GLY A 132 0.88 -9.66 -18.10
C GLY A 132 0.25 -8.46 -17.37
N ASN A 133 1.06 -7.48 -16.98
CA ASN A 133 0.62 -6.22 -16.36
C ASN A 133 0.07 -5.23 -17.40
N TYR A 134 -0.91 -5.66 -18.20
CA TYR A 134 -1.41 -4.91 -19.36
C TYR A 134 -2.01 -3.55 -19.00
N HIS A 135 -2.61 -3.42 -17.81
CA HIS A 135 -3.15 -2.15 -17.35
C HIS A 135 -2.03 -1.12 -17.09
N ILE A 136 -0.89 -1.55 -16.56
CA ILE A 136 0.30 -0.71 -16.36
C ILE A 136 0.91 -0.39 -17.73
N ALA A 137 1.10 -1.38 -18.59
CA ALA A 137 1.61 -1.16 -19.94
C ALA A 137 0.77 -0.13 -20.71
N SER A 138 -0.56 -0.23 -20.61
CA SER A 138 -1.50 0.75 -21.18
C SER A 138 -1.30 2.14 -20.59
N TYR A 139 -1.24 2.25 -19.25
CA TYR A 139 -0.98 3.51 -18.57
C TYR A 139 0.35 4.15 -19.03
N LEU A 140 1.44 3.39 -19.03
CA LEU A 140 2.76 3.87 -19.46
C LEU A 140 2.74 4.34 -20.93
N LEU A 141 2.12 3.56 -21.82
CA LEU A 141 1.97 3.93 -23.24
C LEU A 141 1.21 5.24 -23.40
N THR A 142 0.11 5.43 -22.67
CA THR A 142 -0.68 6.68 -22.74
C THR A 142 0.04 7.89 -22.15
N ASN A 143 1.04 7.68 -21.29
CA ASN A 143 1.86 8.72 -20.70
C ASN A 143 3.19 8.96 -21.44
N GLY A 144 3.34 8.38 -22.64
CA GLY A 144 4.45 8.68 -23.54
C GLY A 144 5.73 7.90 -23.30
N GLU A 145 5.67 6.80 -22.55
CA GLU A 145 6.83 5.93 -22.37
C GLU A 145 7.27 5.26 -23.68
N ASP A 146 8.58 5.04 -23.82
CA ASP A 146 9.16 4.46 -25.04
C ASP A 146 8.80 2.98 -25.18
N ILE A 147 7.88 2.71 -26.12
CA ILE A 147 7.46 1.35 -26.48
C ILE A 147 8.60 0.49 -27.05
N ASN A 148 9.69 1.10 -27.53
CA ASN A 148 10.83 0.38 -28.09
C ASN A 148 11.88 0.00 -27.03
N LYS A 149 11.68 0.37 -25.76
CA LYS A 149 12.59 0.01 -24.67
C LYS A 149 12.63 -1.51 -24.51
N ILE A 150 13.77 -2.11 -24.82
CA ILE A 150 13.97 -3.57 -24.80
C ILE A 150 14.03 -4.07 -23.36
N TYR A 151 13.24 -5.10 -23.05
CA TYR A 151 13.37 -5.88 -21.82
C TYR A 151 14.20 -7.14 -22.07
N ASN A 152 15.39 -7.22 -21.48
CA ASN A 152 16.28 -8.37 -21.59
C ASN A 152 16.14 -9.29 -20.37
N PHE A 153 15.41 -10.39 -20.52
CA PHE A 153 15.26 -11.40 -19.48
C PHE A 153 16.36 -12.47 -19.57
N PHE A 154 17.36 -12.42 -18.68
CA PHE A 154 18.40 -13.44 -18.58
C PHE A 154 18.05 -14.49 -17.53
N LEU A 155 17.67 -15.70 -17.96
CA LEU A 155 17.50 -16.86 -17.09
C LEU A 155 18.87 -17.49 -16.78
N PHE A 156 19.43 -17.21 -15.60
CA PHE A 156 20.58 -17.97 -15.09
C PHE A 156 20.09 -19.30 -14.51
N ILE A 157 20.19 -20.37 -15.29
CA ILE A 157 20.02 -21.75 -14.78
C ILE A 157 21.40 -22.26 -14.38
N PHE A 158 21.69 -22.28 -13.08
CA PHE A 158 22.86 -22.98 -12.54
C PHE A 158 22.59 -24.49 -12.57
N ASN A 159 23.11 -25.18 -13.58
CA ASN A 159 23.23 -26.63 -13.54
C ASN A 159 24.41 -26.98 -12.62
N ILE A 160 24.14 -27.28 -11.35
CA ILE A 160 25.12 -27.93 -10.47
C ILE A 160 25.25 -29.37 -10.97
N VAL A 161 26.27 -29.64 -11.78
CA VAL A 161 26.69 -31.01 -12.12
C VAL A 161 27.49 -31.53 -10.93
N LEU A 162 26.95 -32.57 -10.28
CA LEU A 162 27.58 -33.28 -9.16
C LEU A 162 28.63 -34.27 -9.67
#